data_AF-A0A9P1E4K6-F1
#
_entry.id   AF-A0A9P1E4K6-F1
#
_cell.length_a   1.000
_cell.length_b   1.000
_cell.length_c   1.000
_cell.angle_alpha   90.00
_cell.angle_beta   90.00
_cell.angle_gamma   90.00
#
_symmetry.space_group_name_H-M   'P 1'
#
loop_
_entity.id
_entity.type
_entity.pdbx_description
1 polymer ?
#
loop_
_entity_poly.entity_id
_entity_poly.type
_entity_poly.pdbx_seq_one_letter_code
_entity_poly.pdbx_strand_id
1 'polypeptide(L)'
;MCDSLFDVYQNVEYAKTLWESLESKYMIEDASSKKFLISNFNSYKMVDSHPVMEQFHEIQRLYDQLLIHNMHVNETFAVVL
;
A
#
# COMPACT_ATOMS: atom_id res chain seq x y z
N MET A 1 9.11 20.41 -24.21
CA MET A 1 8.62 19.42 -23.24
C MET A 1 9.84 18.97 -22.45
N CYS A 2 9.85 19.21 -21.15
CA CYS A 2 10.89 18.72 -20.23
C CYS A 2 10.42 17.33 -19.78
N ASP A 3 11.21 16.31 -20.11
CA ASP A 3 10.97 14.95 -19.64
C ASP A 3 11.72 14.79 -18.32
N SER A 4 10.98 14.99 -17.22
CA SER A 4 11.53 14.97 -15.88
C SER A 4 12.18 13.63 -15.50
N LEU A 5 11.77 12.53 -16.13
CA LEU A 5 12.41 11.23 -15.95
C LEU A 5 13.73 11.18 -16.71
N PHE A 6 13.76 11.66 -17.95
CA PHE A 6 15.00 11.74 -18.72
C PHE A 6 16.05 12.60 -18.00
N ASP A 7 15.66 13.78 -17.51
CA ASP A 7 16.60 14.70 -16.85
C ASP A 7 17.23 14.11 -15.58
N VAL A 8 16.50 13.28 -14.85
CA VAL A 8 16.95 12.60 -13.62
C VAL A 8 17.84 11.40 -13.94
N TYR A 9 17.51 10.62 -14.98
CA TYR A 9 18.14 9.32 -15.24
C TYR A 9 19.12 9.30 -16.41
N GLN A 10 19.27 10.40 -17.17
CA GLN A 10 20.17 10.50 -18.34
C GLN A 10 21.64 10.15 -18.06
N ASN A 11 22.08 10.27 -16.81
CA ASN A 11 23.46 9.98 -16.41
C ASN A 11 23.71 8.51 -16.05
N VAL A 12 22.68 7.65 -16.10
CA VAL A 12 22.84 6.22 -15.83
C VAL A 12 23.23 5.49 -17.11
N GLU A 13 24.47 4.99 -17.12
CA GLU A 13 25.13 4.40 -18.30
C GLU A 13 24.44 3.13 -18.83
N TYR A 14 23.81 2.35 -17.94
CA TYR A 14 23.16 1.10 -18.28
C TYR A 14 21.71 1.05 -17.80
N ALA A 15 20.79 0.77 -18.72
CA ALA A 15 19.38 0.58 -18.42
C ALA A 15 19.13 -0.51 -17.37
N LYS A 16 19.97 -1.56 -17.34
CA LYS A 16 19.90 -2.63 -16.33
C LYS A 16 20.15 -2.11 -14.91
N THR A 17 21.18 -1.27 -14.72
CA THR A 17 21.51 -0.69 -13.43
C THR A 17 20.42 0.28 -12.95
N LEU A 18 19.84 1.04 -13.88
CA LEU A 18 18.67 1.88 -13.59
C LEU A 18 17.48 1.03 -13.12
N TRP A 19 17.17 -0.04 -13.86
CA TRP A 19 16.08 -0.96 -13.51
C TRP A 19 16.27 -1.59 -12.13
N GLU A 20 17.44 -2.17 -11.84
CA GLU A 20 17.73 -2.81 -10.54
C GLU A 20 17.64 -1.82 -9.37
N SER A 21 18.05 -0.56 -9.57
CA SER A 21 17.95 0.49 -8.54
C SER A 21 16.51 0.87 -8.26
N LEU A 22 15.70 1.05 -9.31
CA LEU A 22 14.27 1.35 -9.18
C LEU A 22 13.54 0.16 -8.55
N GLU A 23 13.78 -1.05 -9.04
CA GLU A 23 13.19 -2.28 -8.52
C GLU A 23 13.51 -2.44 -7.02
N SER A 24 14.77 -2.30 -6.60
CA SER A 24 15.14 -2.38 -5.18
C SER A 24 14.43 -1.31 -4.33
N LYS A 25 14.42 -0.06 -4.78
CA LYS A 25 13.80 1.06 -4.04
C LYS A 25 12.30 0.85 -3.88
N TYR A 26 11.61 0.53 -4.97
CA TYR A 26 10.15 0.40 -4.97
C TYR A 26 9.68 -0.93 -4.39
N MET A 27 10.45 -2.02 -4.49
CA MET A 27 10.11 -3.28 -3.81
C MET A 27 10.21 -3.16 -2.28
N ILE A 28 11.21 -2.46 -1.76
CA ILE A 28 11.35 -2.22 -0.31
C ILE A 28 10.22 -1.31 0.20
N GLU A 29 9.88 -0.27 -0.57
CA GLU A 29 8.78 0.66 -0.27
C GLU A 29 7.42 -0.06 -0.31
N ASP A 30 7.19 -0.90 -1.32
CA ASP A 30 5.99 -1.73 -1.46
C ASP A 30 5.86 -2.74 -0.31
N ALA A 31 6.94 -3.46 0.04
CA ALA A 31 6.95 -4.39 1.15
C ALA A 31 6.71 -3.70 2.51
N SER A 32 7.31 -2.53 2.71
CA SER A 32 7.11 -1.72 3.93
C SER A 32 5.68 -1.18 4.03
N SER A 33 5.13 -0.71 2.91
CA SER A 33 3.76 -0.20 2.82
C SER A 33 2.74 -1.31 3.07
N LYS A 34 2.95 -2.49 2.49
CA LYS A 34 2.14 -3.69 2.73
C LYS A 34 2.14 -4.11 4.20
N LYS A 35 3.34 -4.17 4.82
CA LYS A 35 3.47 -4.50 6.25
C LYS A 35 2.77 -3.46 7.15
N PHE A 36 2.87 -2.18 6.81
CA PHE A 36 2.22 -1.11 7.54
C PHE A 36 0.69 -1.22 7.47
N LEU A 37 0.13 -1.45 6.28
CA LEU A 37 -1.31 -1.65 6.08
C LEU A 37 -1.88 -2.82 6.89
N ILE A 38 -1.20 -3.99 6.85
CA ILE A 38 -1.61 -5.16 7.65
C ILE A 38 -1.55 -4.85 9.16
N SER A 39 -0.50 -4.17 9.61
CA SER A 39 -0.35 -3.78 11.01
C SER A 39 -1.48 -2.84 11.45
N ASN A 40 -1.81 -1.83 10.64
CA ASN A 40 -2.87 -0.87 10.95
C ASN A 40 -4.23 -1.56 11.04
N PHE A 41 -4.57 -2.40 10.06
CA PHE A 41 -5.81 -3.17 10.05
C PHE A 41 -5.94 -4.05 11.30
N ASN A 42 -4.90 -4.82 11.63
CA ASN A 42 -4.90 -5.70 12.80
C ASN A 42 -4.92 -4.93 14.14
N SER A 43 -4.39 -3.71 14.17
CA SER A 43 -4.36 -2.88 15.37
C SER A 43 -5.63 -2.05 15.56
N TYR A 44 -6.50 -1.98 14.55
CA TYR A 44 -7.71 -1.18 14.61
C TYR A 44 -8.62 -1.65 15.74
N LYS A 45 -9.08 -0.70 16.54
CA LYS A 45 -10.04 -0.93 17.63
C LYS A 45 -11.07 0.18 17.60
N MET A 46 -12.34 -0.21 17.65
CA MET A 46 -13.41 0.77 17.75
C MET A 46 -13.35 1.46 19.12
N VAL A 47 -13.68 2.75 19.12
CA VAL A 47 -13.75 3.61 20.30
C VAL A 47 -15.19 4.05 20.50
N ASP A 48 -15.71 3.90 21.73
CA ASP A 48 -17.11 4.20 22.07
C ASP A 48 -17.51 5.66 21.82
N SER A 49 -16.53 6.57 21.80
CA SER A 49 -16.75 7.99 21.55
C SER A 49 -17.02 8.33 20.09
N HIS A 50 -16.89 7.38 19.17
CA HIS A 50 -17.04 7.60 17.72
C HIS A 50 -18.28 6.88 17.17
N PRO A 51 -19.00 7.48 16.20
CA PRO A 51 -20.12 6.81 15.55
C PRO A 51 -19.69 5.50 14.88
N VAL A 52 -20.50 4.46 15.06
CA VAL A 52 -20.24 3.12 14.47
C VAL A 52 -20.08 3.18 12.96
N MET A 53 -20.88 4.02 12.28
CA MET A 53 -20.82 4.14 10.81
C MET A 53 -19.52 4.77 10.31
N GLU A 54 -18.98 5.77 11.02
CA GLU A 54 -17.71 6.39 10.64
C GLU A 54 -16.57 5.39 10.78
N GLN A 55 -16.56 4.67 11.91
CA GLN A 55 -15.57 3.63 12.18
C GLN A 55 -15.68 2.45 11.20
N PHE A 56 -16.90 2.08 10.78
CA PHE A 56 -17.12 1.08 9.74
C PHE A 56 -16.49 1.51 8.40
N HIS A 57 -16.68 2.76 7.99
CA HIS A 57 -16.07 3.28 6.76
C HIS A 57 -14.54 3.31 6.82
N GLU A 58 -13.96 3.58 7.99
CA GLU A 58 -12.51 3.51 8.20
C GLU A 58 -11.98 2.08 8.02
N ILE A 59 -12.62 1.10 8.65
CA ILE A 59 -12.26 -0.33 8.49
C ILE A 59 -12.40 -0.76 7.03
N GLN A 60 -13.50 -0.37 6.38
CA GLN A 60 -13.74 -0.71 4.98
C GLN A 60 -12.65 -0.14 4.08
N ARG A 61 -12.23 1.12 4.29
CA ARG A 61 -11.14 1.72 3.53
C ARG A 61 -9.81 0.98 3.73
N LEU A 62 -9.51 0.54 4.95
CA LEU A 62 -8.32 -0.27 5.22
C LEU A 62 -8.40 -1.62 4.49
N TYR A 63 -9.56 -2.27 4.49
CA TYR A 63 -9.79 -3.52 3.77
C TYR A 63 -9.62 -3.35 2.25
N ASP A 64 -10.21 -2.31 1.65
CA ASP A 64 -10.07 -2.00 0.23
C ASP A 64 -8.60 -1.78 -0.16
N GLN A 65 -7.83 -1.11 0.70
CA GLN A 65 -6.39 -0.96 0.51
C GLN A 65 -5.64 -2.29 0.56
N LEU A 66 -6.04 -3.23 1.43
CA LEU A 66 -5.44 -4.57 1.46
C LEU A 66 -5.70 -5.33 0.16
N LEU A 67 -6.92 -5.26 -0.37
CA LEU A 67 -7.30 -5.89 -1.64
C LEU A 67 -6.51 -5.33 -2.83
N ILE A 68 -6.36 -4.00 -2.93
CA ILE A 68 -5.60 -3.36 -4.02
C ILE A 68 -4.14 -3.86 -4.04
N HIS A 69 -3.55 -4.14 -2.88
CA HIS A 69 -2.18 -4.64 -2.77
C HIS A 69 -2.07 -6.16 -2.92
N ASN A 70 -3.15 -6.85 -3.35
CA ASN A 70 -3.25 -8.31 -3.46
C ASN A 70 -2.90 -9.04 -2.16
N MET A 71 -3.05 -8.38 -1.02
CA MET A 71 -2.82 -8.99 0.29
C MET A 71 -4.05 -9.82 0.62
N HIS A 72 -3.91 -11.15 0.54
CA HIS A 72 -4.99 -12.08 0.86
C HIS A 72 -5.39 -11.92 2.33
N VAL A 73 -6.48 -11.18 2.56
CA VAL A 73 -7.16 -11.16 3.85
C VAL A 73 -7.97 -12.44 3.92
N ASN A 74 -7.77 -13.23 4.97
CA ASN A 74 -8.48 -14.50 5.14
C ASN A 74 -10.01 -14.26 5.02
N GLU A 75 -10.70 -15.11 4.25
CA GLU A 75 -12.12 -14.95 3.87
C GLU A 75 -13.07 -14.79 5.07
N THR A 76 -12.63 -15.12 6.29
CA THR A 76 -13.34 -14.88 7.56
C THR A 76 -13.73 -13.42 7.80
N PHE A 77 -13.09 -12.45 7.13
CA PHE A 77 -13.44 -11.03 7.22
C PHE A 77 -14.44 -10.55 6.16
N ALA A 78 -14.78 -11.40 5.18
CA ALA A 78 -15.82 -11.07 4.23
C ALA A 78 -17.18 -11.15 4.92
N VAL A 79 -17.74 -10.00 5.30
CA VAL A 79 -19.17 -9.92 5.60
C VAL A 79 -19.90 -10.09 4.28
N VAL A 80 -20.30 -11.32 3.99
CA VAL A 80 -21.22 -11.63 2.89
C VAL A 80 -22.56 -11.01 3.26
N LEU A 81 -22.95 -9.96 2.54
CA LEU A 81 -24.33 -9.46 2.49
C LEU A 81 -25.17 -10.37 1.59
#